data_AF-J9EA16-F1
#
_entry.id   AF-J9EA16-F1
#
_cell.length_a   1.000
_cell.length_b   1.000
_cell.length_c   1.000
_cell.angle_alpha   90.00
_cell.angle_beta   90.00
_cell.angle_gamma   90.00
#
_symmetry.space_group_name_H-M   'P 1'
#
loop_
_entity.id
_entity.type
_entity.pdbx_description
1 polymer ?
#
loop_
_entity_poly.entity_id
_entity_poly.type
_entity_poly.pdbx_seq_one_letter_code
_entity_poly.pdbx_strand_id
1 'polypeptide(L)'
;MRPRIVLAGSVMPYIPESRIYYNLLQKMVQDLKVDDIVEFVKSPTDLEKFALYRECDTVLYTPPNEHFGIVPVEALEQRRPVIVCDSGGPAETVLEGITGSKV
;
A
#
# COMPACT_ATOMS: atom_id res chain seq x y z
N MET A 1 -10.40 -5.17 -18.09
CA MET A 1 -10.83 -4.34 -16.94
C MET A 1 -9.63 -3.50 -16.52
N ARG A 2 -9.79 -2.19 -16.27
CA ARG A 2 -8.71 -1.37 -15.70
C ARG A 2 -8.71 -1.57 -14.17
N PRO A 3 -7.55 -1.77 -13.52
CA PRO A 3 -7.51 -1.90 -12.07
C PRO A 3 -7.86 -0.57 -11.41
N ARG A 4 -8.50 -0.61 -10.25
CA ARG A 4 -8.62 0.55 -9.35
C ARG A 4 -7.48 0.48 -8.35
N ILE A 5 -6.72 1.56 -8.21
CA ILE A 5 -5.58 1.67 -7.30
C ILE A 5 -5.93 2.67 -6.20
N VAL A 6 -5.94 2.22 -4.96
CA VAL A 6 -6.13 3.09 -3.80
C VAL A 6 -4.80 3.26 -3.08
N LEU A 7 -4.27 4.48 -3.10
CA LEU A 7 -3.06 4.87 -2.35
C LEU A 7 -3.48 5.42 -0.98
N ALA A 8 -3.42 4.56 0.03
CA ALA A 8 -3.76 4.89 1.40
C ALA A 8 -2.48 5.12 2.23
N GLY A 9 -2.38 6.29 2.88
CA GLY A 9 -1.19 6.61 3.67
C GLY A 9 -1.29 7.91 4.44
N SER A 10 -0.47 8.02 5.49
CA SER A 10 -0.49 9.17 6.39
C SER A 10 0.15 10.41 5.77
N VAL A 11 -0.56 11.54 5.86
CA VAL A 11 -0.01 12.88 5.59
C VAL A 11 0.05 13.61 6.93
N MET A 12 1.22 13.60 7.56
CA MET A 12 1.41 14.05 8.93
C MET A 12 1.74 15.55 8.96
N PRO A 13 0.98 16.38 9.70
CA PRO A 13 1.19 17.83 9.70
C PRO A 13 2.55 18.25 10.29
N TYR A 14 3.13 17.44 11.18
CA TYR A 14 4.41 17.68 11.85
C TYR A 14 5.62 17.05 11.15
N ILE A 15 5.42 16.31 10.06
CA ILE A 15 6.51 15.76 9.21
C ILE A 15 6.35 16.37 7.81
N PRO A 16 7.03 17.50 7.51
CA PRO A 16 6.92 18.18 6.23
C PRO A 16 7.16 17.27 5.02
N GLU A 17 8.07 16.32 5.15
CA GLU A 17 8.44 15.31 4.15
C GLU A 17 7.23 14.48 3.70
N SER A 18 6.31 14.16 4.61
CA SER A 18 5.09 13.40 4.27
C SER A 18 4.18 14.18 3.31
N ARG A 19 4.08 15.51 3.49
CA ARG A 19 3.32 16.38 2.59
C ARG A 19 4.03 16.58 1.26
N ILE A 20 5.36 16.74 1.27
CA ILE A 20 6.17 16.86 0.06
C ILE A 20 6.01 15.59 -0.78
N TYR A 21 6.13 14.41 -0.16
CA TYR A 21 5.98 13.13 -0.84
C TYR A 21 4.56 12.92 -1.36
N TYR A 22 3.54 13.26 -0.57
CA TYR A 22 2.15 13.21 -1.03
C TYR A 22 1.92 14.07 -2.29
N ASN A 23 2.42 15.31 -2.30
CA ASN A 23 2.32 16.19 -3.47
C ASN A 23 3.08 15.64 -4.69
N LEU A 24 4.24 15.03 -4.47
CA LEU A 24 5.00 14.34 -5.51
C LEU A 24 4.17 13.21 -6.15
N LEU A 25 3.53 12.37 -5.33
CA LEU A 25 2.68 11.27 -5.83
C LEU A 25 1.51 11.81 -6.67
N GLN A 26 0.84 12.88 -6.21
CA GLN A 26 -0.23 13.51 -7.00
C GLN A 26 0.28 14.01 -8.35
N LYS A 27 1.45 14.65 -8.38
CA LYS A 27 2.08 15.10 -9.63
C LYS A 27 2.41 13.92 -10.54
N MET A 28 2.98 12.85 -10.01
CA MET A 28 3.29 11.64 -10.79
C MET A 28 2.05 11.02 -11.42
N VAL A 29 0.92 10.96 -10.70
CA VAL A 29 -0.35 10.46 -11.23
C VAL A 29 -0.82 11.26 -12.45
N GLN A 30 -0.70 12.60 -12.40
CA GLN A 30 -1.03 13.48 -13.52
C GLN A 30 -0.05 13.32 -14.69
N ASP A 31 1.25 13.32 -14.40
CA ASP A 31 2.31 13.20 -15.42
C ASP A 31 2.22 11.85 -16.16
N LEU A 32 1.85 10.78 -15.44
CA LEU A 32 1.63 9.42 -16.00
C LEU A 32 0.25 9.22 -16.62
N LYS A 33 -0.68 10.17 -16.46
CA LYS A 33 -2.07 10.11 -16.98
C LYS A 33 -2.83 8.87 -16.50
N VAL A 34 -2.74 8.61 -15.19
CA VAL A 34 -3.41 7.48 -14.51
C VAL A 34 -4.41 7.96 -13.45
N ASP A 35 -4.80 9.23 -13.51
CA ASP A 35 -5.77 9.85 -12.61
C ASP A 35 -7.17 9.24 -12.70
N ASP A 36 -7.48 8.51 -13.79
CA ASP A 36 -8.74 7.79 -13.95
C ASP A 36 -8.82 6.49 -13.15
N ILE A 37 -7.68 5.98 -12.67
CA ILE A 37 -7.59 4.72 -11.92
C ILE A 37 -7.02 4.86 -10.50
N VAL A 38 -6.41 5.99 -10.15
CA VAL A 38 -5.78 6.21 -8.84
C VAL A 38 -6.65 7.09 -7.94
N GLU A 39 -6.91 6.59 -6.74
CA GLU A 39 -7.56 7.32 -5.65
C GLU A 39 -6.61 7.46 -4.45
N PHE A 40 -6.65 8.60 -3.77
CA PHE A 40 -5.85 8.83 -2.56
C PHE A 40 -6.72 8.84 -1.31
N VAL A 41 -6.37 8.01 -0.33
CA VAL A 41 -6.97 8.04 1.01
C VAL A 41 -5.92 8.55 2.00
N LYS A 42 -6.08 9.80 2.45
CA LYS A 42 -5.14 10.45 3.36
C LYS A 42 -5.44 10.08 4.80
N SER A 43 -4.40 9.63 5.51
CA SER A 43 -4.44 9.41 6.96
C SER A 43 -5.70 8.64 7.40
N PRO A 44 -6.02 7.48 6.80
CA PRO A 44 -7.20 6.72 7.17
C PRO A 44 -7.16 6.36 8.65
N THR A 45 -8.33 6.38 9.28
CA THR A 45 -8.54 5.74 10.58
C THR A 45 -8.32 4.23 10.47
N ASP A 46 -8.12 3.54 11.59
CA ASP A 46 -8.00 2.08 11.57
C ASP A 46 -9.24 1.41 10.96
N LEU A 47 -10.44 1.93 11.26
CA LEU A 47 -11.68 1.42 10.69
C LEU A 47 -11.69 1.54 9.15
N GLU A 48 -11.27 2.68 8.60
CA GLU A 48 -11.15 2.87 7.16
C GLU A 48 -10.06 1.98 6.56
N LYS A 49 -8.89 1.85 7.21
CA LYS A 49 -7.81 0.96 6.77
C LYS A 49 -8.27 -0.49 6.68
N PHE A 50 -8.96 -0.99 7.70
CA PHE A 50 -9.48 -2.36 7.68
C PHE A 50 -10.62 -2.54 6.67
N ALA A 51 -11.44 -1.52 6.42
CA ALA A 51 -12.42 -1.55 5.33
C ALA A 51 -11.72 -1.66 3.96
N LEU A 52 -10.66 -0.88 3.73
CA LEU A 52 -9.86 -0.94 2.50
C LEU A 52 -9.26 -2.33 2.27
N TYR A 53 -8.67 -2.95 3.31
CA TYR A 53 -8.21 -4.34 3.20
C TYR A 53 -9.37 -5.27 2.81
N ARG A 54 -10.53 -5.17 3.46
CA ARG A 54 -11.68 -6.03 3.15
C ARG A 54 -12.27 -5.82 1.76
N GLU A 55 -12.04 -4.68 1.13
CA GLU A 55 -12.59 -4.37 -0.20
C GLU A 55 -11.60 -4.61 -1.34
N CYS A 56 -10.30 -4.71 -1.05
CA CYS A 56 -9.28 -4.90 -2.07
C CYS A 56 -9.15 -6.37 -2.55
N ASP A 57 -8.66 -6.54 -3.77
CA ASP A 57 -8.24 -7.83 -4.29
C ASP A 57 -6.85 -8.23 -3.78
N THR A 58 -5.94 -7.26 -3.64
CA THR A 58 -4.56 -7.45 -3.18
C THR A 58 -3.98 -6.17 -2.57
N VAL A 59 -2.97 -6.30 -1.72
CA VAL A 59 -2.21 -5.18 -1.16
C VAL A 59 -0.79 -5.18 -1.71
N LEU A 60 -0.39 -4.06 -2.31
CA LEU A 60 0.98 -3.81 -2.75
C LEU A 60 1.73 -3.06 -1.63
N TYR A 61 2.84 -3.63 -1.16
CA TYR A 61 3.65 -3.05 -0.11
C TYR A 61 5.14 -3.14 -0.44
N THR A 62 5.66 -2.09 -1.05
CA THR A 62 7.02 -2.03 -1.61
C THR A 62 8.03 -1.12 -0.87
N PRO A 63 7.94 -0.82 0.44
CA PRO A 63 9.08 -0.21 1.13
C PRO A 63 10.30 -1.16 1.14
N PRO A 64 11.47 -0.72 0.66
CA PRO A 64 12.67 -1.55 0.67
C PRO A 64 13.21 -1.68 2.10
N ASN A 65 13.74 -2.87 2.45
CA ASN A 65 14.35 -3.15 3.76
C ASN A 65 13.45 -2.83 4.97
N GLU A 66 12.13 -2.96 4.81
CA GLU A 66 11.20 -2.82 5.94
C GLU A 66 11.47 -3.92 6.97
N HIS A 67 11.53 -3.56 8.25
CA HIS A 67 11.99 -4.49 9.27
C HIS A 67 10.99 -5.61 9.56
N PHE A 68 9.69 -5.29 9.63
CA PHE A 68 8.68 -6.28 10.01
C PHE A 68 7.58 -6.46 8.97
N GLY A 69 7.03 -5.37 8.42
CA GLY A 69 5.92 -5.47 7.47
C GLY A 69 4.58 -5.71 8.14
N ILE A 70 4.20 -4.84 9.08
CA ILE A 70 2.87 -4.87 9.73
C ILE A 70 1.74 -4.85 8.69
N VAL A 71 1.87 -4.02 7.65
CA VAL A 71 0.84 -3.88 6.60
C VAL A 71 0.57 -5.21 5.88
N PRO A 72 1.59 -5.95 5.37
CA PRO A 72 1.39 -7.31 4.88
C PRO A 72 0.68 -8.23 5.87
N VAL A 73 1.08 -8.22 7.15
CA VAL A 73 0.48 -9.08 8.18
C VAL A 73 -1.01 -8.75 8.40
N GLU A 74 -1.36 -7.46 8.50
CA GLU A 74 -2.76 -7.02 8.63
C GLU A 74 -3.60 -7.41 7.40
N ALA A 75 -3.04 -7.27 6.20
CA ALA A 75 -3.72 -7.65 4.96
C ALA A 75 -3.95 -9.17 4.88
N LEU A 76 -2.94 -9.96 5.23
CA LEU A 76 -3.02 -11.42 5.28
C LEU A 76 -4.05 -11.90 6.31
N GLU A 77 -4.16 -11.23 7.46
CA GLU A 77 -5.18 -11.52 8.47
C GLU A 77 -6.60 -11.29 7.92
N GLN A 78 -6.78 -10.29 7.05
CA GLN A 78 -8.01 -10.08 6.30
C GLN A 78 -8.17 -11.00 5.06
N ARG A 79 -7.32 -12.03 4.92
CA ARG A 79 -7.27 -12.99 3.80
C ARG A 79 -7.05 -12.31 2.44
N ARG A 80 -6.27 -11.24 2.40
CA ARG A 80 -5.90 -10.55 1.17
C ARG A 80 -4.49 -10.93 0.76
N PRO A 81 -4.29 -11.47 -0.46
CA PRO A 81 -2.95 -11.76 -0.93
C PRO A 81 -2.15 -10.46 -1.07
N VAL A 82 -0.85 -10.54 -0.81
CA VAL A 82 0.03 -9.36 -0.81
C VAL A 82 1.12 -9.47 -1.87
N ILE A 83 1.53 -8.33 -2.41
CA ILE A 83 2.72 -8.21 -3.26
C ILE A 83 3.73 -7.37 -2.49
N VAL A 84 4.88 -7.93 -2.18
CA VAL A 84 5.88 -7.30 -1.29
C VAL A 84 7.26 -7.27 -1.94
N CYS A 85 8.14 -6.38 -1.50
CA CYS A 85 9.56 -6.47 -1.87
C CYS A 85 10.18 -7.77 -1.34
N ASP A 86 11.03 -8.43 -2.13
CA ASP A 86 11.82 -9.61 -1.69
C ASP A 86 13.01 -9.21 -0.79
N SER A 87 12.71 -8.46 0.27
CA SER A 87 13.69 -7.99 1.26
C SER A 87 13.03 -7.72 2.62
N GLY A 88 13.80 -7.86 3.70
CA GLY A 88 13.35 -7.53 5.05
C GLY A 88 12.20 -8.41 5.57
N GLY A 89 11.49 -7.90 6.57
CA GLY A 89 10.39 -8.60 7.24
C GLY A 89 9.22 -9.03 6.34
N PRO A 90 8.77 -8.23 5.35
CA PRO A 90 7.74 -8.68 4.41
C PRO A 90 8.11 -9.98 3.69
N ALA A 91 9.38 -10.18 3.31
CA ALA A 91 9.81 -11.40 2.62
C ALA A 91 9.79 -12.64 3.53
N GLU A 92 9.88 -12.47 4.85
CA GLU A 92 9.82 -13.57 5.82
C GLU A 92 8.38 -14.04 6.09
N THR A 93 7.41 -13.12 6.03
CA THR A 93 6.01 -13.38 6.39
C THR A 93 5.16 -13.86 5.21
N VAL A 94 5.58 -13.58 3.98
CA VAL A 94 4.86 -13.96 2.75
C VAL A 94 5.35 -15.31 2.22
N LEU A 95 4.40 -16.21 1.98
CA LEU A 95 4.64 -17.50 1.34
C LEU A 95 4.37 -17.35 -0.16
N GLU A 96 5.43 -17.40 -0.97
CA GLU A 96 5.36 -17.24 -2.42
C GLU A 96 4.37 -18.23 -3.05
N GLY A 97 3.46 -17.70 -3.87
CA GLY A 97 2.42 -18.49 -4.56
C GLY A 97 1.31 -19.03 -3.65
N ILE A 98 1.37 -18.79 -2.34
CA ILE A 98 0.36 -19.24 -1.37
C ILE A 98 -0.39 -18.04 -0.78
N THR A 99 0.35 -17.12 -0.15
CA THR A 99 -0.23 -15.94 0.50
C THR A 99 0.08 -14.63 -0.23
N GLY A 100 0.92 -14.69 -1.26
CA GLY A 100 1.30 -13.51 -2.03
C GLY A 100 2.44 -13.79 -3.00
N SER A 101 3.01 -12.71 -3.51
CA SER A 101 4.22 -12.74 -4.34
C SER A 101 5.26 -11.73 -3.88
N LYS A 102 6.53 -12.08 -4.06
CA LYS A 102 7.69 -11.25 -3.76
C LYS A 102 8.26 -10.70 -5.08
N VAL A 103 8.57 -9.41 -5.10
CA VAL A 103 9.07 -8.65 -6.27
C VAL A 103 10.35 -7.90 -5.99
#